data_AF-A0A350IDQ0-F1
#
_entry.id   AF-A0A350IDQ0-F1
#
_cell.length_a   1.000
_cell.length_b   1.000
_cell.length_c   1.000
_cell.angle_alpha   90.00
_cell.angle_beta   90.00
_cell.angle_gamma   90.00
#
_symmetry.space_group_name_H-M   'P 1'
#
loop_
_entity.id
_entity.type
_entity.pdbx_description
1 polymer ?
#
loop_
_entity_poly.entity_id
_entity_poly.type
_entity_poly.pdbx_seq_one_letter_code
_entity_poly.pdbx_strand_id
1 'polypeptide(L)'
;MAVTYTKLEEFTGTRTNSTPDPDNEGETIETTVDCRDIQVRFTDGTIVHERNVNVSFDADGNYDEAATNDVLDQHCRGVENKIAVGVIS
;
A
#
# COMPACT_ATOMS: atom_id res chain seq x y z
N MET A 1 7.54 7.41 -18.67
CA MET A 1 7.17 6.01 -18.99
C MET A 1 5.83 5.73 -18.33
N ALA A 2 5.10 4.68 -18.73
CA ALA A 2 3.86 4.32 -18.03
C ALA A 2 4.19 3.90 -16.59
N VAL A 3 3.45 4.43 -15.60
CA VAL A 3 3.61 4.05 -14.20
C VAL A 3 3.07 2.64 -13.99
N THR A 4 3.87 1.80 -13.35
CA THR A 4 3.50 0.43 -12.93
C THR A 4 3.52 0.32 -11.42
N TYR A 5 2.94 -0.76 -10.87
CA TYR A 5 2.89 -0.97 -9.42
C TYR A 5 3.44 -2.33 -8.99
N THR A 6 3.84 -2.42 -7.72
CA THR A 6 4.22 -3.66 -7.02
C THR A 6 3.61 -3.64 -5.62
N LYS A 7 2.84 -4.67 -5.28
CA LYS A 7 2.33 -4.88 -3.92
C LYS A 7 3.54 -5.23 -3.03
N LEU A 8 3.78 -4.47 -1.98
CA LEU A 8 4.88 -4.68 -1.04
C LEU A 8 4.49 -5.62 0.12
N GLU A 9 3.19 -5.88 0.28
CA GLU A 9 2.65 -6.87 1.21
C GLU A 9 1.42 -7.55 0.61
N GLU A 10 1.08 -8.72 1.16
CA GLU A 10 -0.16 -9.43 0.87
C GLU A 10 -1.25 -8.99 1.86
N PHE A 11 -2.50 -8.88 1.38
CA PHE A 11 -3.61 -8.54 2.25
C PHE A 11 -4.04 -9.74 3.09
N THR A 12 -3.78 -9.69 4.40
CA THR A 12 -4.20 -10.71 5.36
C THR A 12 -5.32 -10.24 6.30
N GLY A 13 -5.78 -9.00 6.15
CA GLY A 13 -6.76 -8.36 7.03
C GLY A 13 -6.18 -7.74 8.30
N THR A 14 -4.92 -8.01 8.62
CA THR A 14 -4.21 -7.46 9.78
C THR A 14 -2.80 -7.02 9.43
N ARG A 15 -2.27 -6.01 10.13
CA ARG A 15 -0.86 -5.60 10.03
C ARG A 15 -0.22 -5.61 11.41
N THR A 16 0.96 -6.19 11.51
CA THR A 16 1.78 -6.16 12.74
C THR A 16 2.79 -5.04 12.65
N ASN A 17 2.76 -4.12 13.62
CA ASN A 17 3.73 -3.04 13.76
C ASN A 17 4.65 -3.34 14.94
N SER A 18 5.95 -3.08 14.76
CA SER A 18 6.95 -3.20 15.81
C SER A 18 7.34 -1.81 16.31
N THR A 19 7.20 -1.58 17.61
CA THR A 19 7.61 -0.33 18.27
C THR A 19 8.62 -0.63 19.37
N PRO A 20 9.63 0.22 19.61
CA PRO A 20 10.55 0.04 20.74
C PRO A 20 9.79 -0.01 22.06
N ASP A 21 10.16 -0.94 22.93
CA ASP A 21 9.58 -1.04 24.27
C ASP A 21 10.11 0.12 25.14
N PRO A 22 9.25 1.01 25.68
CA PRO A 22 9.68 2.12 26.52
C PRO A 22 10.17 1.67 27.89
N ASP A 23 9.77 0.50 28.36
CA ASP A 23 10.06 -0.03 29.70
C ASP A 23 11.22 -1.02 29.68
N ASN A 24 11.63 -1.52 28.51
CA ASN A 24 12.69 -2.53 28.39
C ASN A 24 13.67 -2.27 27.22
N GLU A 25 14.87 -1.80 27.57
CA GLU A 25 15.91 -1.40 26.61
C GLU A 25 16.34 -2.56 25.70
N GLY A 26 16.19 -2.37 24.39
CA GLY A 26 16.57 -3.35 23.36
C GLY A 26 15.46 -4.34 22.99
N GLU A 27 14.29 -4.26 23.62
CA GLU A 27 13.11 -5.05 23.25
C GLU A 27 12.12 -4.24 22.40
N THR A 28 11.21 -4.95 21.73
CA THR A 28 10.18 -4.39 20.87
C THR A 28 8.82 -4.96 21.23
N ILE A 29 7.80 -4.11 21.23
CA ILE A 29 6.41 -4.51 21.35
C ILE A 29 5.83 -4.67 19.95
N GLU A 30 5.31 -5.86 19.67
CA GLU A 30 4.53 -6.13 18.46
C GLU A 30 3.05 -5.87 18.71
N THR A 31 2.46 -4.98 17.92
CA THR A 31 1.01 -4.71 17.96
C THR A 31 0.39 -5.10 16.63
N THR A 32 -0.55 -6.04 16.67
CA THR A 32 -1.33 -6.45 15.49
C THR A 32 -2.65 -5.69 15.46
N VAL A 33 -2.94 -5.02 14.35
CA VAL A 33 -4.16 -4.23 14.14
C VAL A 33 -4.86 -4.66 12.86
N ASP A 34 -6.19 -4.59 12.85
CA ASP A 34 -6.97 -4.81 11.64
C ASP A 34 -6.66 -3.71 10.62
N CYS A 35 -6.45 -4.10 9.35
CA CYS A 35 -6.21 -3.17 8.26
C CYS A 35 -7.13 -3.46 7.07
N ARG A 36 -7.35 -2.44 6.24
CA ARG A 36 -8.12 -2.53 5.00
C ARG A 36 -7.36 -1.96 3.81
N ASP A 37 -6.05 -1.91 3.94
CA ASP A 37 -5.14 -1.36 2.95
C ASP A 37 -3.91 -2.25 2.81
N ILE A 38 -3.22 -2.11 1.69
CA ILE A 38 -1.92 -2.71 1.43
C ILE A 38 -0.92 -1.63 0.99
N GLN A 39 0.33 -1.83 1.35
CA GLN A 39 1.44 -1.01 0.92
C GLN A 39 1.79 -1.34 -0.54
N VAL A 40 1.81 -0.31 -1.38
CA VAL A 40 2.09 -0.45 -2.81
C VAL A 40 3.14 0.54 -3.24
N ARG A 41 4.09 0.04 -4.04
CA ARG A 41 5.09 0.85 -4.74
C ARG A 41 4.61 1.13 -6.15
N PHE A 42 4.60 2.40 -6.54
CA PHE A 42 4.37 2.88 -7.90
C PHE A 42 5.70 3.38 -8.48
N THR A 43 5.98 3.06 -9.75
CA THR A 43 7.20 3.54 -10.41
C THR A 43 7.05 3.68 -11.91
N ASP A 44 7.68 4.71 -12.48
CA ASP A 44 7.88 4.86 -13.93
C ASP A 44 9.29 4.40 -14.38
N GLY A 45 10.03 3.73 -13.50
CA GLY A 45 11.42 3.31 -13.72
C GLY A 45 12.47 4.36 -13.31
N THR A 46 12.07 5.61 -13.05
CA THR A 46 12.97 6.66 -12.54
C THR A 46 12.54 7.12 -11.16
N ILE A 47 11.25 7.43 -11.00
CA ILE A 47 10.65 7.88 -9.74
C ILE A 47 10.00 6.68 -9.06
N VAL A 48 10.18 6.60 -7.74
CA VAL A 48 9.56 5.59 -6.88
C VAL A 48 8.67 6.30 -5.88
N HIS A 49 7.40 5.90 -5.84
CA HIS A 49 6.41 6.44 -4.91
C HIS A 49 5.67 5.31 -4.20
N GLU A 50 5.82 5.23 -2.89
CA GLU A 50 5.15 4.22 -2.07
C GLU A 50 4.01 4.83 -1.27
N ARG A 51 2.90 4.10 -1.17
CA ARG A 51 1.75 4.49 -0.34
C ARG A 51 0.86 3.30 -0.02
N ASN A 52 0.11 3.43 1.07
CA ASN A 52 -1.01 2.54 1.37
C ASN A 52 -2.17 2.78 0.39
N VAL A 53 -2.75 1.70 -0.12
CA VAL A 53 -3.93 1.71 -0.98
C VAL A 53 -4.98 0.78 -0.40
N ASN A 54 -6.20 1.27 -0.28
CA ASN A 54 -7.31 0.48 0.24
C ASN A 54 -7.61 -0.70 -0.68
N VAL A 55 -7.82 -1.87 -0.09
CA VAL A 55 -8.29 -3.05 -0.82
C VAL A 55 -9.79 -2.97 -1.07
N SER A 56 -10.24 -3.67 -2.11
CA SER A 56 -11.66 -3.80 -2.45
C SER A 56 -12.23 -5.08 -1.85
N PHE A 57 -13.53 -5.02 -1.56
CA PHE A 57 -14.29 -6.14 -1.04
C PHE A 57 -15.46 -6.44 -1.97
N ASP A 58 -15.81 -7.72 -2.10
CA ASP A 58 -16.98 -8.16 -2.85
C ASP A 58 -18.29 -7.83 -2.10
N ALA A 59 -19.42 -8.21 -2.70
CA ALA A 59 -20.74 -7.96 -2.10
C ALA A 59 -20.96 -8.69 -0.76
N ASP A 60 -20.21 -9.77 -0.50
CA ASP A 60 -20.25 -10.56 0.72
C ASP A 60 -19.23 -10.06 1.77
N GLY A 61 -18.42 -9.05 1.42
CA GLY A 61 -17.41 -8.44 2.28
C GLY A 61 -16.08 -9.19 2.32
N ASN A 62 -15.85 -10.14 1.40
CA ASN A 62 -14.56 -10.82 1.27
C ASN A 62 -13.60 -9.99 0.41
N TYR A 63 -12.30 -10.17 0.62
CA TYR A 63 -11.29 -9.50 -0.19
C TYR A 63 -11.42 -9.88 -1.67
N ASP A 64 -11.58 -8.86 -2.53
CA ASP A 64 -11.65 -9.00 -3.97
C ASP A 64 -10.34 -8.51 -4.60
N GLU A 65 -9.50 -9.47 -5.00
CA GLU A 65 -8.22 -9.16 -5.63
C GLU A 65 -8.38 -8.51 -7.00
N ALA A 66 -9.38 -8.91 -7.79
CA ALA A 66 -9.58 -8.37 -9.13
C ALA A 66 -10.01 -6.90 -9.04
N ALA A 67 -11.00 -6.58 -8.22
CA ALA A 67 -11.42 -5.20 -7.97
C ALA A 67 -10.30 -4.37 -7.32
N THR A 68 -9.47 -4.99 -6.46
CA THR A 68 -8.30 -4.30 -5.90
C THR A 68 -7.29 -3.94 -6.99
N ASN A 69 -7.00 -4.85 -7.93
CA ASN A 69 -6.11 -4.56 -9.05
C ASN A 69 -6.66 -3.43 -9.94
N ASP A 70 -7.97 -3.38 -10.19
CA ASP A 70 -8.61 -2.28 -10.93
C ASP A 70 -8.43 -0.92 -10.23
N VAL A 71 -8.47 -0.89 -8.89
CA VAL A 71 -8.19 0.32 -8.10
C VAL A 71 -6.71 0.71 -8.21
N LEU A 72 -5.79 -0.26 -8.22
CA LEU A 72 -4.35 -0.03 -8.38
C LEU A 72 -4.02 0.55 -9.76
N ASP A 73 -4.69 0.10 -10.81
CA ASP A 73 -4.54 0.66 -12.16
C ASP A 73 -5.00 2.13 -12.23
N GLN A 74 -6.12 2.46 -11.59
CA GLN A 74 -6.57 3.85 -11.45
C GLN A 74 -5.54 4.69 -10.68
N HIS A 75 -4.95 4.09 -9.64
CA HIS A 75 -3.91 4.71 -8.86
C HIS A 75 -2.62 4.96 -9.66
N CYS A 76 -2.22 4.06 -10.57
CA CYS A 76 -1.12 4.29 -11.50
C CYS A 76 -1.34 5.53 -12.36
N ARG A 77 -2.53 5.67 -12.97
CA ARG A 77 -2.86 6.85 -13.80
C ARG A 77 -2.83 8.14 -12.98
N GLY A 78 -3.30 8.08 -11.74
CA GLY A 78 -3.23 9.20 -10.80
C GLY A 78 -1.79 9.60 -10.44
N VAL A 79 -0.92 8.62 -10.19
CA VAL A 79 0.50 8.85 -9.91
C VAL A 79 1.23 9.39 -11.15
N GLU A 80 0.96 8.83 -12.32
CA GLU A 80 1.50 9.31 -13.60
C GLU A 80 1.20 10.78 -13.82
N ASN A 81 -0.07 11.20 -13.64
CA ASN A 81 -0.43 12.60 -13.76
C ASN A 81 0.29 13.48 -12.72
N LYS A 82 0.42 13.03 -11.48
CA LYS A 82 1.12 13.77 -10.41
C LYS A 82 2.62 13.92 -10.69
N ILE A 83 3.26 12.90 -11.26
CA ILE A 83 4.64 12.98 -11.74
C ILE A 83 4.72 14.01 -12.86
N ALA A 84 3.82 13.95 -13.85
CA ALA A 84 3.81 14.86 -15.00
C ALA A 84 3.66 16.34 -14.61
N VAL A 85 2.87 16.64 -13.56
CA VAL A 85 2.71 18.00 -13.04
C VAL A 85 3.71 18.38 -11.94
N GLY A 86 4.70 17.53 -11.66
CA GLY A 86 5.77 17.80 -10.69
C GLY A 86 5.35 17.77 -9.21
N VAL A 87 4.21 17.17 -8.89
CA VAL A 87 3.75 16.97 -7.50
C VAL A 87 4.50 15.81 -6.83
N ILE A 88 4.85 14.79 -7.62
CA ILE A 88 5.71 13.68 -7.18
C ILE A 88 7.00 13.78 -7.99
N SER A 89 8.14 13.81 -7.31
CA SER A 89 9.47 13.98 -7.88
C SER A 89 10.48 13.09 -7.18
#